data_AF-A0AAF3E8C5-F1
#
_entry.id   AF-A0AAF3E8C5-F1
#
_cell.length_a   1.000
_cell.length_b   1.000
_cell.length_c   1.000
_cell.angle_alpha   90.00
_cell.angle_beta   90.00
_cell.angle_gamma   90.00
#
_symmetry.space_group_name_H-M   'P 1'
#
loop_
_entity.id
_entity.type
_entity.pdbx_description
1 polymer ?
#
loop_
_entity_poly.entity_id
_entity_poly.type
_entity_poly.pdbx_seq_one_letter_code
_entity_poly.pdbx_strand_id
1 'polypeptide(L)'
;MSRRGQPRGVPVIPIPDYGVVDASSSDPMASYYSHHVYEALIQVQKQMKPTRGRMPANKIDLQPYIDEKIFEITKSGYSRMDPFKKLILMRYILDYFKKDDPHKMLFFETIFFGHEGEPELPRHETRIRFLFDIASYALLYPAGAIFVQIAQWMTRNNNTITYGKDLIDRLCLHYIKHEIDDEEGQMEQFLLPMTTYSADFCVMFLTFGPIQENILNEIYGPRMARICGHYLLSHTSFVVNSCRDMPELGKIFCKTSFPLLLEYVLKRSNVVDISMNDLHDGLLRLLKTWKEKELIPELTLLGNEDEAEWSQRKHDYMNLSSGTNVIAMRLVEIKQSLKRSVKSPIREDF
;
A
#
# COMPACT_ATOMS: atom_id res chain seq x y z
N MET A 1 -17.00 12.86 -44.70
CA MET A 1 -17.65 13.31 -43.45
C MET A 1 -17.44 12.25 -42.39
N SER A 2 -16.48 12.45 -41.47
CA SER A 2 -16.17 11.49 -40.40
C SER A 2 -16.11 12.26 -39.08
N ARG A 3 -17.09 12.03 -38.20
CA ARG A 3 -17.14 12.58 -36.84
C ARG A 3 -16.32 11.67 -35.94
N ARG A 4 -15.13 12.10 -35.52
CA ARG A 4 -14.38 11.48 -34.43
C ARG A 4 -15.02 11.86 -33.11
N GLY A 5 -15.38 10.87 -32.30
CA GLY A 5 -15.89 11.05 -30.95
C GLY A 5 -14.82 11.64 -30.02
N GLN A 6 -15.22 12.63 -29.23
CA GLN A 6 -14.44 13.13 -28.11
C GLN A 6 -14.41 12.07 -26.99
N PRO A 7 -13.26 11.85 -26.32
CA PRO A 7 -13.23 11.04 -25.11
C PRO A 7 -13.98 11.79 -23.98
N ARG A 8 -14.85 11.07 -23.29
CA ARG A 8 -15.61 11.55 -22.12
C ARG A 8 -14.64 11.99 -21.03
N GLY A 9 -14.78 13.24 -20.59
CA GLY A 9 -13.97 13.83 -19.53
C GLY A 9 -14.09 13.06 -18.22
N VAL A 10 -12.94 12.83 -17.59
CA VAL A 10 -12.85 12.41 -16.18
C VAL A 10 -13.45 13.55 -15.33
N PRO A 11 -14.31 13.26 -14.34
CA PRO A 11 -14.83 14.30 -13.47
C PRO A 11 -13.66 14.95 -12.71
N VAL A 12 -13.46 16.25 -12.95
CA VAL A 12 -12.55 17.09 -12.19
C VAL A 12 -13.18 17.28 -10.81
N ILE A 13 -12.69 16.54 -9.82
CA ILE A 13 -13.03 16.79 -8.42
C ILE A 13 -12.38 18.14 -8.06
N PRO A 14 -13.13 19.12 -7.54
CA PRO A 14 -12.56 20.40 -7.13
C PRO A 14 -11.47 20.15 -6.08
N ILE A 15 -10.25 20.55 -6.40
CA ILE A 15 -9.15 20.62 -5.43
C ILE A 15 -9.53 21.75 -4.47
N PRO A 16 -9.61 21.54 -3.15
CA PRO A 16 -9.78 22.64 -2.23
C PRO A 16 -8.53 23.53 -2.34
N ASP A 17 -8.75 24.81 -2.62
CA ASP A 17 -7.70 25.83 -2.68
C ASP A 17 -7.21 26.11 -1.25
N TYR A 18 -6.32 25.24 -0.76
CA TYR A 18 -5.58 25.51 0.46
C TYR A 18 -4.46 26.47 0.09
N GLY A 19 -4.73 27.74 0.33
CA GLY A 19 -3.84 28.85 0.01
C GLY A 19 -2.38 28.55 0.32
N VAL A 20 -1.51 29.14 -0.50
CA VAL A 20 -0.12 29.41 -0.14
C VAL A 20 -0.14 29.87 1.31
N VAL A 21 0.57 29.17 2.21
CA VAL A 21 0.68 29.60 3.59
C VAL A 21 1.24 31.01 3.53
N ASP A 22 0.37 31.97 3.81
CA ASP A 22 0.75 33.33 4.04
C ASP A 22 1.85 33.26 5.11
N ALA A 23 3.01 33.84 4.83
CA ALA A 23 4.20 33.80 5.69
C ALA A 23 3.99 34.55 7.03
N SER A 24 2.74 34.71 7.45
CA SER A 24 2.29 35.38 8.66
C SER A 24 2.01 34.42 9.82
N SER A 25 2.31 33.12 9.71
CA SER A 25 2.28 32.23 10.87
C SER A 25 3.43 32.58 11.84
N SER A 26 3.07 32.90 13.08
CA SER A 26 3.83 33.59 14.13
C SER A 26 5.07 32.86 14.71
N ASP A 27 5.72 31.97 13.97
CA ASP A 27 6.98 31.33 14.39
C ASP A 27 8.11 31.60 13.35
N PRO A 28 9.01 32.55 13.64
CA PRO A 28 10.12 32.91 12.75
C PRO A 28 11.04 31.73 12.41
N MET A 29 11.22 30.78 13.34
CA MET A 29 12.08 29.61 13.12
C MET A 29 11.45 28.62 12.13
N ALA A 30 10.13 28.43 12.23
CA ALA A 30 9.37 27.60 11.30
C ALA A 30 9.41 28.15 9.88
N SER A 31 9.23 29.47 9.73
CA SER A 31 9.30 30.15 8.43
C SER A 31 10.70 30.09 7.82
N TYR A 32 11.74 30.25 8.64
CA TYR A 32 13.13 30.20 8.19
C TYR A 32 13.52 28.81 7.69
N TYR A 33 13.28 27.76 8.48
CA TYR A 33 13.59 26.39 8.08
C TYR A 33 12.79 25.95 6.84
N SER A 34 11.51 26.31 6.80
CA SER A 34 10.64 26.06 5.64
C SER A 34 11.21 26.65 4.35
N HIS A 35 11.72 27.89 4.40
CA HIS A 35 12.31 28.54 3.25
C HIS A 35 13.60 27.84 2.79
N HIS A 36 14.48 27.46 3.72
CA HIS A 36 15.75 26.80 3.38
C HIS A 36 15.57 25.42 2.75
N VAL A 37 14.69 24.59 3.32
CA VAL A 37 14.38 23.27 2.78
C VAL A 37 13.72 23.38 1.41
N TYR A 38 12.78 24.32 1.26
CA TYR A 38 12.12 24.58 -0.02
C TYR A 38 13.12 24.98 -1.12
N GLU A 39 14.02 25.92 -0.82
CA GLU A 39 15.07 26.33 -1.75
C GLU A 39 16.03 25.17 -2.09
N ALA A 40 16.40 24.34 -1.10
CA ALA A 40 17.23 23.17 -1.34
C ALA A 40 16.56 22.17 -2.28
N LEU A 41 15.27 21.90 -2.09
CA LEU A 41 14.48 21.04 -2.98
C LEU A 41 14.36 21.63 -4.39
N ILE A 42 14.20 22.96 -4.52
CA ILE A 42 14.20 23.65 -5.82
C ILE A 42 15.56 23.52 -6.51
N GLN A 43 16.66 23.67 -5.78
CA GLN A 43 18.01 23.54 -6.35
C GLN A 43 18.25 22.13 -6.90
N VAL A 44 17.86 21.12 -6.13
CA VAL A 44 17.88 19.71 -6.54
C VAL A 44 17.04 19.51 -7.81
N GLN A 45 15.81 20.03 -7.85
CA GLN A 45 14.94 19.93 -9.03
C GLN A 45 15.52 20.65 -10.27
N LYS A 46 16.10 21.84 -10.10
CA LYS A 46 16.73 22.62 -11.20
C LYS A 46 17.90 21.87 -11.82
N GLN A 47 18.70 21.19 -11.01
CA GLN A 47 19.86 20.44 -11.48
C GLN A 47 19.49 19.13 -12.20
N MET A 48 18.26 18.62 -12.00
CA MET A 48 17.74 17.43 -12.69
C MET A 48 17.10 17.72 -14.04
N LYS A 49 16.61 18.94 -14.28
CA LYS A 49 15.93 19.27 -15.53
C LYS A 49 16.95 19.28 -16.67
N PRO A 50 16.77 18.48 -17.74
CA PRO A 50 17.69 18.49 -18.86
C PRO A 50 17.66 19.85 -19.55
N THR A 51 18.78 20.55 -19.55
CA THR A 51 18.95 21.80 -20.29
C THR A 51 19.03 21.48 -21.78
N ARG A 52 17.94 21.73 -22.53
CA ARG A 52 17.87 21.71 -24.01
C ARG A 52 18.71 20.61 -24.68
N GLY A 53 18.31 19.35 -24.53
CA GLY A 53 18.80 18.25 -25.39
C GLY A 53 20.23 17.77 -25.13
N ARG A 54 20.92 18.26 -24.09
CA ARG A 54 22.17 17.66 -23.60
C ARG A 54 21.94 17.14 -22.19
N MET A 55 22.19 15.85 -21.99
CA MET A 55 22.43 15.33 -20.64
C MET A 55 23.63 16.11 -20.06
N PRO A 56 23.54 16.65 -18.84
CA PRO A 56 24.67 17.36 -18.25
C PRO A 56 25.85 16.40 -18.13
N ALA A 57 26.95 16.73 -18.81
CA ALA A 57 28.15 15.90 -18.95
C ALA A 57 28.89 15.67 -17.62
N ASN A 58 28.53 16.42 -16.57
CA ASN A 58 28.97 16.20 -15.21
C ASN A 58 27.72 16.01 -14.35
N LYS A 59 27.37 14.76 -14.00
CA LYS A 59 26.42 14.53 -12.91
C LYS A 59 27.08 15.06 -11.64
N ILE A 60 26.71 16.28 -11.22
CA ILE A 60 27.03 16.75 -9.88
C ILE A 60 26.43 15.73 -8.92
N ASP A 61 27.26 15.11 -8.10
CA ASP A 61 26.75 14.26 -7.03
C ASP A 61 26.00 15.15 -6.03
N LEU A 62 24.68 15.02 -6.03
CA LEU A 62 23.77 15.80 -5.19
C LEU A 62 23.65 15.20 -3.78
N GLN A 63 24.16 13.99 -3.53
CA GLN A 63 23.91 13.31 -2.26
C GLN A 63 24.53 14.01 -1.05
N PRO A 64 25.78 14.50 -1.09
CA PRO A 64 26.33 15.26 0.03
C PRO A 64 25.49 16.49 0.36
N TYR A 65 24.95 17.16 -0.68
CA TYR A 65 24.09 18.33 -0.50
C TYR A 65 22.72 17.95 0.08
N ILE A 66 22.11 16.87 -0.42
CA ILE A 66 20.81 16.36 0.05
C ILE A 66 20.93 15.91 1.51
N ASP A 67 21.98 15.15 1.85
CA ASP A 67 22.23 14.67 3.20
C ASP A 67 22.43 15.82 4.17
N GLU A 68 23.24 16.82 3.81
CA GLU A 68 23.54 17.93 4.71
C GLU A 68 22.39 18.94 4.82
N LYS A 69 21.79 19.35 3.70
CA LYS A 69 20.85 20.49 3.64
C LYS A 69 19.39 20.11 3.75
N ILE A 70 19.03 18.89 3.33
CA ILE A 70 17.63 18.44 3.35
C ILE A 70 17.40 17.54 4.57
N PHE A 71 18.19 16.48 4.72
CA PHE A 71 17.97 15.50 5.79
C PHE A 71 18.80 15.74 7.06
N GLU A 72 19.71 16.71 7.05
CA GLU A 72 20.65 17.00 8.15
C GLU A 72 21.37 15.73 8.68
N ILE A 73 21.71 14.79 7.78
CA ILE A 73 22.36 13.52 8.07
C ILE A 73 23.82 13.74 8.42
N THR A 74 24.23 13.19 9.55
CA THR A 74 25.61 13.23 10.04
C THR A 74 26.50 12.21 9.32
N LYS A 75 27.81 12.32 9.48
CA LYS A 75 28.76 11.31 8.96
C LYS A 75 28.49 9.90 9.51
N SER A 76 27.95 9.80 10.72
CA SER A 76 27.50 8.57 11.39
C SER A 76 26.17 8.03 10.87
N GLY A 77 25.51 8.71 9.94
CA GLY A 77 24.30 8.22 9.28
C GLY A 77 22.98 8.64 9.93
N TYR A 78 22.96 9.21 11.13
CA TYR A 78 21.71 9.67 11.74
C TYR A 78 21.37 11.11 11.34
N SER A 79 20.07 11.41 11.22
CA SER A 79 19.51 12.75 10.99
C SER A 79 19.44 13.56 12.29
N ARG A 80 19.84 14.83 12.23
CA ARG A 80 19.68 15.80 13.34
C ARG A 80 18.35 16.56 13.31
N MET A 81 17.52 16.34 12.31
CA MET A 81 16.20 16.97 12.23
C MET A 81 15.34 16.60 13.45
N ASP A 82 14.82 17.62 14.12
CA ASP A 82 13.76 17.48 15.11
C ASP A 82 12.42 17.09 14.44
N PRO A 83 11.41 16.65 15.22
CA PRO A 83 10.12 16.23 14.68
C PRO A 83 9.39 17.30 13.86
N PHE A 84 9.53 18.58 14.22
CA PHE A 84 8.82 19.66 13.53
C PHE A 84 9.41 19.91 12.14
N LYS A 85 10.75 19.93 12.04
CA LYS A 85 11.46 19.96 10.75
C LYS A 85 11.08 18.80 9.84
N LYS A 86 11.00 17.59 10.38
CA LYS A 86 10.57 16.40 9.64
C LYS A 86 9.19 16.59 9.03
N LEU A 87 8.20 17.07 9.80
CA LEU A 87 6.85 17.32 9.31
C LEU A 87 6.81 18.37 8.18
N ILE A 88 7.58 19.46 8.31
CA ILE A 88 7.70 20.47 7.25
C ILE A 88 8.26 19.85 5.97
N LEU A 89 9.34 19.08 6.07
CA LEU A 89 9.96 18.42 4.91
C LEU A 89 9.00 17.41 4.26
N MET A 90 8.30 16.59 5.06
CA MET A 90 7.30 15.64 4.58
C MET A 90 6.21 16.35 3.77
N ARG A 91 5.68 17.47 4.30
CA ARG A 91 4.67 18.27 3.60
C ARG A 91 5.17 18.75 2.23
N TYR A 92 6.37 19.33 2.16
CA TYR A 92 6.91 19.84 0.89
C TYR A 92 7.10 18.73 -0.14
N ILE A 93 7.60 17.57 0.28
CA ILE A 93 7.78 16.42 -0.61
C ILE A 93 6.42 15.93 -1.12
N LEU A 94 5.41 15.80 -0.25
CA LEU A 94 4.07 15.36 -0.66
C LEU A 94 3.40 16.36 -1.60
N ASP A 95 3.50 17.66 -1.32
CA ASP A 95 2.96 18.70 -2.18
C ASP A 95 3.65 18.73 -3.56
N TYR A 96 4.93 18.35 -3.63
CA TYR A 96 5.61 18.13 -4.92
C TYR A 96 4.98 16.96 -5.69
N PHE A 97 4.74 15.82 -5.04
CA PHE A 97 4.18 14.63 -5.71
C PHE A 97 2.70 14.77 -6.09
N LYS A 98 1.98 15.78 -5.57
CA LYS A 98 0.62 16.13 -6.03
C LYS A 98 0.59 16.83 -7.40
N LYS A 99 1.61 17.61 -7.76
CA LYS A 99 1.67 18.39 -9.03
C LYS A 99 1.87 17.46 -10.22
N ASP A 100 1.30 17.69 -11.39
CA ASP A 100 1.62 16.85 -12.56
C ASP A 100 3.00 17.24 -13.15
N ASP A 101 4.04 16.45 -12.85
CA ASP A 101 5.43 16.67 -13.31
C ASP A 101 6.01 15.34 -13.84
N PRO A 102 6.45 15.28 -15.12
CA PRO A 102 6.98 14.06 -15.72
C PRO A 102 8.32 13.60 -15.11
N HIS A 103 9.01 14.48 -14.37
CA HIS A 103 10.32 14.18 -13.75
C HIS A 103 10.21 13.70 -12.30
N LYS A 104 9.00 13.44 -11.79
CA LYS A 104 8.75 12.95 -10.42
C LYS A 104 9.61 11.77 -10.01
N MET A 105 9.73 10.77 -10.88
CA MET A 105 10.49 9.56 -10.53
C MET A 105 11.98 9.85 -10.41
N LEU A 106 12.55 10.68 -11.30
CA LEU A 106 13.95 11.08 -11.20
C LEU A 106 14.22 11.89 -9.92
N PHE A 107 13.29 12.78 -9.55
CA PHE A 107 13.37 13.54 -8.31
C PHE A 107 13.27 12.62 -7.08
N PHE A 108 12.34 11.67 -7.10
CA PHE A 108 12.17 10.65 -6.07
C PHE A 108 13.45 9.83 -5.87
N GLU A 109 13.98 9.26 -6.96
CA GLU A 109 15.18 8.44 -6.95
C GLU A 109 16.39 9.23 -6.42
N THR A 110 16.54 10.48 -6.84
CA THR A 110 17.67 11.27 -6.38
C THR A 110 17.55 11.66 -4.92
N ILE A 111 16.35 11.96 -4.41
CA ILE A 111 16.18 12.32 -3.01
C ILE A 111 16.39 11.12 -2.08
N PHE A 112 15.88 9.93 -2.43
CA PHE A 112 15.86 8.80 -1.50
C PHE A 112 16.92 7.74 -1.78
N PHE A 113 17.24 7.48 -3.05
CA PHE A 113 18.00 6.29 -3.48
C PHE A 113 19.38 6.60 -4.02
N GLY A 114 19.90 7.79 -3.72
CA GLY A 114 21.31 8.08 -3.91
C GLY A 114 22.21 7.01 -3.32
N HIS A 115 23.25 6.62 -4.07
CA HIS A 115 24.28 5.67 -3.62
C HIS A 115 23.71 4.36 -3.05
N GLU A 116 22.57 3.88 -3.58
CA GLU A 116 22.03 2.55 -3.26
C GLU A 116 23.09 1.48 -3.57
N GLY A 117 23.43 0.64 -2.59
CA GLY A 117 24.45 -0.40 -2.72
C GLY A 117 25.89 0.02 -2.41
N GLU A 118 26.14 1.27 -2.02
CA GLU A 118 27.48 1.76 -1.62
C GLU A 118 27.73 1.65 -0.10
N PRO A 119 29.00 1.68 0.36
CA PRO A 119 29.35 1.60 1.80
C PRO A 119 28.77 2.72 2.68
N GLU A 120 28.11 3.74 2.10
CA GLU A 120 27.34 4.76 2.82
C GLU A 120 25.96 4.29 3.33
N LEU A 121 25.76 2.98 3.46
CA LEU A 121 24.56 2.31 4.01
C LEU A 121 23.84 3.10 5.12
N PRO A 122 24.52 3.63 6.18
CA PRO A 122 23.81 4.33 7.26
C PRO A 122 23.04 5.58 6.81
N ARG A 123 23.50 6.29 5.76
CA ARG A 123 22.80 7.47 5.24
C ARG A 123 21.62 7.06 4.39
N HIS A 124 21.81 6.07 3.52
CA HIS A 124 20.74 5.48 2.72
C HIS A 124 19.59 5.01 3.62
N GLU A 125 19.89 4.22 4.64
CA GLU A 125 18.91 3.72 5.61
C GLU A 125 18.13 4.85 6.31
N THR A 126 18.79 5.97 6.63
CA THR A 126 18.09 7.12 7.22
C THR A 126 17.14 7.79 6.23
N ARG A 127 17.50 7.89 4.94
CA ARG A 127 16.59 8.39 3.89
C ARG A 127 15.42 7.44 3.68
N ILE A 128 15.65 6.13 3.67
CA ILE A 128 14.59 5.10 3.54
C ILE A 128 13.63 5.14 4.73
N ARG A 129 14.14 5.25 5.96
CA ARG A 129 13.29 5.41 7.15
C ARG A 129 12.40 6.65 7.06
N PHE A 130 12.96 7.75 6.57
CA PHE A 130 12.18 8.97 6.34
C PHE A 130 11.15 8.80 5.21
N LEU A 131 11.48 8.05 4.15
CA LEU A 131 10.52 7.70 3.11
C LEU A 131 9.34 6.89 3.66
N PHE A 132 9.56 5.99 4.62
CA PHE A 132 8.47 5.25 5.27
C PHE A 132 7.61 6.15 6.15
N ASP A 133 8.22 7.13 6.82
CA ASP A 133 7.47 8.18 7.55
C ASP A 133 6.58 8.97 6.58
N ILE A 134 7.10 9.36 5.41
CA ILE A 134 6.32 10.02 4.36
C ILE A 134 5.19 9.12 3.86
N ALA A 135 5.46 7.84 3.58
CA ALA A 135 4.45 6.90 3.09
C ALA A 135 3.29 6.78 4.09
N SER A 136 3.60 6.67 5.38
CA SER A 136 2.60 6.65 6.45
C SER A 136 1.73 7.91 6.45
N TYR A 137 2.35 9.09 6.32
CA TYR A 137 1.60 10.35 6.29
C TYR A 137 0.84 10.56 4.97
N ALA A 138 1.34 10.02 3.85
CA ALA A 138 0.69 10.09 2.55
C ALA A 138 -0.63 9.32 2.46
N LEU A 139 -0.82 8.30 3.32
CA LEU A 139 -2.11 7.63 3.47
C LEU A 139 -3.14 8.60 4.08
N LEU A 140 -2.78 9.32 5.15
CA LEU A 140 -3.66 10.28 5.83
C LEU A 140 -3.98 11.51 4.97
N TYR A 141 -3.00 11.99 4.21
CA TYR A 141 -3.13 13.16 3.34
C TYR A 141 -3.03 12.69 1.90
N PRO A 142 -4.17 12.41 1.22
CA PRO A 142 -4.29 11.49 0.09
C PRO A 142 -3.40 11.86 -1.10
N ALA A 143 -2.12 11.52 -0.97
CA ALA A 143 -1.05 11.74 -1.93
C ALA A 143 -0.63 10.39 -2.50
N GLY A 144 -1.63 9.57 -2.86
CA GLY A 144 -1.47 8.19 -3.31
C GLY A 144 -0.49 8.01 -4.48
N ALA A 145 -0.26 9.07 -5.27
CA ALA A 145 0.74 9.09 -6.33
C ALA A 145 2.16 8.75 -5.86
N ILE A 146 2.52 9.02 -4.60
CA ILE A 146 3.86 8.66 -4.08
C ILE A 146 4.03 7.15 -3.98
N PHE A 147 2.96 6.39 -3.72
CA PHE A 147 3.02 4.93 -3.64
C PHE A 147 3.29 4.27 -4.98
N VAL A 148 3.03 4.94 -6.10
CA VAL A 148 3.47 4.48 -7.42
C VAL A 148 5.00 4.48 -7.47
N GLN A 149 5.64 5.56 -7.01
CA GLN A 149 7.10 5.67 -7.04
C GLN A 149 7.77 4.74 -6.03
N ILE A 150 7.21 4.63 -4.83
CA ILE A 150 7.66 3.67 -3.81
C ILE A 150 7.58 2.25 -4.37
N ALA A 151 6.43 1.86 -4.93
CA ALA A 151 6.26 0.52 -5.49
C ALA A 151 7.21 0.24 -6.66
N GLN A 152 7.38 1.19 -7.59
CA GLN A 152 8.32 1.05 -8.70
C GLN A 152 9.76 0.85 -8.24
N TRP A 153 10.16 1.45 -7.11
CA TRP A 153 11.46 1.19 -6.52
C TRP A 153 11.52 -0.15 -5.79
N MET A 154 10.49 -0.50 -5.01
CA MET A 154 10.44 -1.77 -4.26
C MET A 154 10.57 -2.98 -5.18
N THR A 155 9.95 -2.94 -6.37
CA THR A 155 10.01 -4.02 -7.35
C THR A 155 11.40 -4.21 -8.00
N ARG A 156 12.36 -3.30 -7.78
CA ARG A 156 13.74 -3.41 -8.28
C ARG A 156 14.65 -4.05 -7.23
N ASN A 157 15.71 -4.71 -7.68
CA ASN A 157 16.83 -5.19 -6.84
C ASN A 157 16.43 -6.01 -5.59
N ASN A 158 15.29 -6.71 -5.62
CA ASN A 158 14.71 -7.41 -4.46
C ASN A 158 14.38 -6.50 -3.26
N ASN A 159 14.23 -5.19 -3.46
CA ASN A 159 13.92 -4.22 -2.41
C ASN A 159 12.60 -4.54 -1.70
N THR A 160 11.63 -5.15 -2.37
CA THR A 160 10.40 -5.66 -1.73
C THR A 160 10.71 -6.62 -0.58
N ILE A 161 11.72 -7.47 -0.70
CA ILE A 161 12.10 -8.43 0.35
C ILE A 161 12.88 -7.72 1.45
N THR A 162 13.81 -6.85 1.07
CA THR A 162 14.67 -6.11 2.01
C THR A 162 13.88 -5.12 2.87
N TYR A 163 12.97 -4.38 2.26
CA TYR A 163 12.36 -3.18 2.82
C TYR A 163 10.83 -3.26 2.94
N GLY A 164 10.18 -4.20 2.25
CA GLY A 164 8.72 -4.27 2.20
C GLY A 164 8.09 -4.53 3.56
N LYS A 165 8.70 -5.41 4.38
CA LYS A 165 8.24 -5.64 5.75
C LYS A 165 8.33 -4.35 6.58
N ASP A 166 9.50 -3.71 6.62
CA ASP A 166 9.72 -2.51 7.42
C ASP A 166 8.78 -1.36 7.04
N LEU A 167 8.49 -1.19 5.74
CA LEU A 167 7.47 -0.24 5.28
C LEU A 167 6.11 -0.57 5.89
N ILE A 168 5.63 -1.81 5.74
CA ILE A 168 4.32 -2.21 6.26
C ILE A 168 4.26 -2.16 7.78
N ASP A 169 5.32 -2.57 8.49
CA ASP A 169 5.45 -2.44 9.95
C ASP A 169 5.27 -0.98 10.36
N ARG A 170 5.91 -0.04 9.63
CA ARG A 170 5.79 1.40 9.91
C ARG A 170 4.38 1.94 9.66
N LEU A 171 3.74 1.54 8.56
CA LEU A 171 2.35 1.90 8.28
C LEU A 171 1.42 1.38 9.37
N CYS A 172 1.57 0.12 9.76
CA CYS A 172 0.75 -0.50 10.79
C CYS A 172 0.95 0.16 12.15
N LEU A 173 2.19 0.49 12.52
CA LEU A 173 2.52 1.18 13.75
C LEU A 173 1.88 2.57 13.79
N HIS A 174 2.17 3.41 12.81
CA HIS A 174 1.76 4.81 12.82
C HIS A 174 0.26 5.01 12.60
N TYR A 175 -0.37 4.12 11.84
CA TYR A 175 -1.70 4.36 11.32
C TYR A 175 -2.71 3.32 11.81
N ILE A 176 -2.45 2.04 11.58
CA ILE A 176 -3.45 1.01 11.87
C ILE A 176 -3.64 0.81 13.38
N LYS A 177 -2.55 0.82 14.16
CA LYS A 177 -2.61 0.58 15.61
C LYS A 177 -2.95 1.81 16.46
N HIS A 178 -2.93 3.01 15.88
CA HIS A 178 -3.22 4.27 16.60
C HIS A 178 -4.67 4.75 16.44
N GLU A 179 -5.47 4.19 15.52
CA GLU A 179 -6.90 4.52 15.35
C GLU A 179 -7.82 4.01 16.50
N ILE A 180 -7.28 3.65 17.66
CA ILE A 180 -8.07 3.14 18.81
C ILE A 180 -8.97 4.24 19.41
N ASP A 181 -8.62 5.51 19.27
CA ASP A 181 -9.32 6.61 19.95
C ASP A 181 -10.50 7.21 19.16
N ASP A 182 -10.70 6.83 17.88
CA ASP A 182 -11.84 7.24 17.08
C ASP A 182 -12.79 6.05 16.84
N GLU A 183 -14.01 6.13 17.37
CA GLU A 183 -15.06 5.11 17.25
C GLU A 183 -15.40 4.75 15.78
N GLU A 184 -14.98 5.57 14.81
CA GLU A 184 -15.21 5.40 13.38
C GLU A 184 -14.00 4.89 12.57
N GLY A 185 -12.92 4.43 13.23
CA GLY A 185 -11.66 3.93 12.63
C GLY A 185 -11.59 3.92 11.09
N GLN A 186 -10.91 4.92 10.54
CA GLN A 186 -10.95 5.29 9.13
C GLN A 186 -9.98 4.52 8.23
N MET A 187 -9.24 3.50 8.72
CA MET A 187 -8.22 2.78 7.93
C MET A 187 -8.69 2.31 6.56
N GLU A 188 -9.95 1.92 6.44
CA GLU A 188 -10.56 1.50 5.18
C GLU A 188 -10.69 2.66 4.18
N GLN A 189 -11.02 3.87 4.64
CA GLN A 189 -11.14 5.06 3.80
C GLN A 189 -9.84 5.38 3.07
N PHE A 190 -8.70 5.09 3.68
CA PHE A 190 -7.39 5.43 3.12
C PHE A 190 -6.69 4.24 2.46
N LEU A 191 -6.91 3.02 2.95
CA LEU A 191 -6.31 1.82 2.36
C LEU A 191 -7.12 1.29 1.17
N LEU A 192 -8.46 1.27 1.20
CA LEU A 192 -9.24 0.74 0.07
C LEU A 192 -8.93 1.45 -1.27
N PRO A 193 -8.78 2.79 -1.33
CA PRO A 193 -8.43 3.48 -2.59
C PRO A 193 -7.08 3.09 -3.18
N MET A 194 -6.18 2.46 -2.43
CA MET A 194 -4.86 2.04 -2.92
C MET A 194 -4.94 1.10 -4.12
N THR A 195 -6.05 0.38 -4.29
CA THR A 195 -6.32 -0.42 -5.49
C THR A 195 -6.31 0.40 -6.78
N THR A 196 -6.60 1.70 -6.71
CA THR A 196 -6.59 2.63 -7.84
C THR A 196 -5.21 3.24 -8.11
N TYR A 197 -4.32 3.23 -7.11
CA TYR A 197 -3.00 3.84 -7.19
C TYR A 197 -1.89 2.84 -7.51
N SER A 198 -1.82 1.72 -6.79
CA SER A 198 -0.68 0.80 -6.89
C SER A 198 -1.06 -0.63 -6.52
N ALA A 199 -1.12 -1.51 -7.53
CA ALA A 199 -1.35 -2.94 -7.34
C ALA A 199 -0.16 -3.62 -6.63
N ASP A 200 1.07 -3.18 -6.91
CA ASP A 200 2.27 -3.63 -6.22
C ASP A 200 2.21 -3.34 -4.71
N PHE A 201 1.74 -2.16 -4.32
CA PHE A 201 1.49 -1.85 -2.92
C PHE A 201 0.46 -2.81 -2.30
N CYS A 202 -0.65 -3.08 -3.00
CA CYS A 202 -1.65 -4.04 -2.54
C CYS A 202 -1.05 -5.44 -2.30
N VAL A 203 -0.16 -5.91 -3.18
CA VAL A 203 0.53 -7.21 -3.00
C VAL A 203 1.46 -7.18 -1.79
N MET A 204 2.26 -6.12 -1.62
CA MET A 204 3.12 -5.98 -0.44
C MET A 204 2.31 -5.96 0.85
N PHE A 205 1.21 -5.22 0.87
CA PHE A 205 0.32 -5.16 2.02
C PHE A 205 -0.33 -6.52 2.31
N LEU A 206 -0.82 -7.24 1.30
CA LEU A 206 -1.32 -8.61 1.46
C LEU A 206 -0.25 -9.57 1.98
N THR A 207 1.02 -9.30 1.66
CA THR A 207 2.13 -10.17 2.04
C THR A 207 2.63 -9.92 3.45
N PHE A 208 2.72 -8.67 3.91
CA PHE A 208 3.32 -8.35 5.22
C PHE A 208 2.31 -7.83 6.26
N GLY A 209 1.17 -7.31 5.82
CA GLY A 209 0.13 -6.76 6.68
C GLY A 209 -0.47 -7.80 7.64
N PRO A 210 -0.97 -8.95 7.14
CA PRO A 210 -1.58 -9.98 7.99
C PRO A 210 -0.63 -10.60 9.04
N ILE A 211 0.68 -10.53 8.82
CA ILE A 211 1.72 -11.08 9.73
C ILE A 211 1.89 -10.21 10.97
N GLN A 212 1.42 -8.96 10.93
CA GLN A 212 1.63 -8.03 12.05
C GLN A 212 1.00 -8.55 13.35
N GLU A 213 1.75 -8.39 14.43
CA GLU A 213 1.31 -8.84 15.75
C GLU A 213 -0.03 -8.20 16.13
N ASN A 214 -0.99 -9.05 16.52
CA ASN A 214 -2.33 -8.70 16.96
C ASN A 214 -3.20 -7.95 15.92
N ILE A 215 -2.84 -7.96 14.62
CA ILE A 215 -3.57 -7.23 13.58
C ILE A 215 -4.87 -7.94 13.12
N LEU A 216 -4.93 -9.26 13.31
CA LEU A 216 -6.12 -10.07 13.01
C LEU A 216 -6.90 -10.40 14.30
N ASN A 217 -6.83 -9.53 15.31
CA ASN A 217 -7.63 -9.64 16.53
C ASN A 217 -9.07 -9.15 16.32
N GLU A 218 -9.83 -9.02 17.40
CA GLU A 218 -11.23 -8.60 17.31
C GLU A 218 -11.43 -7.13 16.92
N ILE A 219 -10.43 -6.29 17.19
CA ILE A 219 -10.48 -4.84 16.99
C ILE A 219 -10.13 -4.51 15.52
N TYR A 220 -9.00 -5.01 15.03
CA TYR A 220 -8.47 -4.67 13.70
C TYR A 220 -8.86 -5.67 12.62
N GLY A 221 -9.09 -6.93 13.01
CA GLY A 221 -9.31 -8.03 12.07
C GLY A 221 -10.45 -7.80 11.08
N PRO A 222 -11.64 -7.27 11.47
CA PRO A 222 -12.73 -7.07 10.52
C PRO A 222 -12.37 -6.08 9.40
N ARG A 223 -11.75 -4.95 9.76
CA ARG A 223 -11.29 -3.93 8.81
C ARG A 223 -10.15 -4.47 7.94
N MET A 224 -9.21 -5.19 8.54
CA MET A 224 -8.12 -5.84 7.82
C MET A 224 -8.65 -6.87 6.81
N ALA A 225 -9.67 -7.65 7.20
CA ALA A 225 -10.32 -8.62 6.32
C ALA A 225 -11.00 -7.93 5.14
N ARG A 226 -11.71 -6.82 5.38
CA ARG A 226 -12.31 -6.02 4.29
C ARG A 226 -11.26 -5.50 3.31
N ILE A 227 -10.16 -4.94 3.81
CA ILE A 227 -9.08 -4.42 2.95
C ILE A 227 -8.41 -5.54 2.16
N CYS A 228 -8.05 -6.64 2.81
CA CYS A 228 -7.42 -7.78 2.15
C CYS A 228 -8.37 -8.42 1.12
N GLY A 229 -9.65 -8.59 1.46
CA GLY A 229 -10.67 -9.09 0.54
C GLY A 229 -10.83 -8.18 -0.67
N HIS A 230 -10.95 -6.88 -0.46
CA HIS A 230 -11.03 -5.91 -1.55
C HIS A 230 -9.81 -5.94 -2.47
N TYR A 231 -8.59 -6.02 -1.92
CA TYR A 231 -7.37 -6.13 -2.71
C TYR A 231 -7.31 -7.44 -3.50
N LEU A 232 -7.65 -8.55 -2.88
CA LEU A 232 -7.69 -9.86 -3.54
C LEU A 232 -8.72 -9.88 -4.67
N LEU A 233 -9.92 -9.33 -4.45
CA LEU A 233 -10.97 -9.27 -5.47
C LEU A 233 -10.62 -8.32 -6.62
N SER A 234 -9.97 -7.20 -6.33
CA SER A 234 -9.60 -6.21 -7.34
C SER A 234 -8.41 -6.68 -8.19
N HIS A 235 -7.43 -7.32 -7.56
CA HIS A 235 -6.11 -7.56 -8.16
C HIS A 235 -5.71 -9.04 -8.19
N THR A 236 -6.65 -9.99 -8.15
CA THR A 236 -6.33 -11.43 -8.02
C THR A 236 -5.27 -11.92 -9.01
N SER A 237 -5.45 -11.64 -10.30
CA SER A 237 -4.54 -12.11 -11.33
C SER A 237 -3.16 -11.49 -11.22
N PHE A 238 -3.08 -10.25 -10.72
CA PHE A 238 -1.84 -9.53 -10.45
C PHE A 238 -1.12 -10.15 -9.26
N VAL A 239 -1.80 -10.37 -8.12
CA VAL A 239 -1.24 -11.05 -6.94
C VAL A 239 -0.60 -12.39 -7.31
N VAL A 240 -1.32 -13.21 -8.10
CA VAL A 240 -0.81 -14.51 -8.57
C VAL A 240 0.43 -14.36 -9.45
N ASN A 241 0.45 -13.38 -10.35
CA ASN A 241 1.62 -13.11 -11.18
C ASN A 241 2.80 -12.59 -10.35
N SER A 242 2.58 -11.67 -9.40
CA SER A 242 3.64 -11.15 -8.54
C SER A 242 4.27 -12.24 -7.69
N CYS A 243 3.48 -13.18 -7.15
CA CYS A 243 4.01 -14.32 -6.40
C CYS A 243 4.87 -15.26 -7.28
N ARG A 244 4.54 -15.39 -8.56
CA ARG A 244 5.34 -16.13 -9.55
C ARG A 244 6.62 -15.39 -9.89
N ASP A 245 6.48 -14.11 -10.24
CA ASP A 245 7.54 -13.30 -10.80
C ASP A 245 8.56 -12.92 -9.69
N MET A 246 8.15 -12.99 -8.41
CA MET A 246 8.99 -12.80 -7.22
C MET A 246 8.84 -13.98 -6.25
N PRO A 247 9.56 -15.11 -6.45
CA PRO A 247 9.36 -16.33 -5.68
C PRO A 247 9.55 -16.17 -4.16
N GLU A 248 10.48 -15.33 -3.71
CA GLU A 248 10.68 -15.07 -2.27
C GLU A 248 9.46 -14.37 -1.65
N LEU A 249 8.84 -13.43 -2.36
CA LEU A 249 7.61 -12.77 -1.93
C LEU A 249 6.46 -13.78 -1.87
N GLY A 250 6.34 -14.60 -2.93
CA GLY A 250 5.36 -15.68 -3.01
C GLY A 250 5.50 -16.69 -1.86
N LYS A 251 6.74 -17.08 -1.50
CA LYS A 251 7.01 -17.96 -0.36
C LYS A 251 6.52 -17.35 0.95
N ILE A 252 6.81 -16.08 1.21
CA ILE A 252 6.34 -15.39 2.43
C ILE A 252 4.81 -15.40 2.46
N PHE A 253 4.17 -14.91 1.39
CA PHE A 253 2.72 -14.84 1.31
C PHE A 253 2.05 -16.21 1.52
N CYS A 254 2.52 -17.25 0.82
CA CYS A 254 1.95 -18.60 0.91
C CYS A 254 2.24 -19.30 2.25
N LYS A 255 3.40 -19.08 2.88
CA LYS A 255 3.75 -19.74 4.15
C LYS A 255 3.15 -19.06 5.37
N THR A 256 2.88 -17.76 5.30
CA THR A 256 2.54 -16.95 6.49
C THR A 256 1.20 -16.24 6.34
N SER A 257 1.09 -15.25 5.46
CA SER A 257 -0.10 -14.41 5.33
C SER A 257 -1.34 -15.15 4.86
N PHE A 258 -1.22 -15.99 3.83
CA PHE A 258 -2.36 -16.74 3.32
C PHE A 258 -2.96 -17.68 4.38
N PRO A 259 -2.18 -18.51 5.11
CA PRO A 259 -2.69 -19.29 6.24
C PRO A 259 -3.39 -18.46 7.31
N LEU A 260 -2.81 -17.32 7.71
CA LEU A 260 -3.40 -16.44 8.73
C LEU A 260 -4.76 -15.87 8.29
N LEU A 261 -4.86 -15.43 7.03
CA LEU A 261 -6.12 -14.93 6.46
C LEU A 261 -7.17 -16.04 6.35
N LEU A 262 -6.76 -17.24 5.95
CA LEU A 262 -7.65 -18.39 5.86
C LEU A 262 -8.18 -18.80 7.24
N GLU A 263 -7.28 -18.92 8.23
CA GLU A 263 -7.64 -19.25 9.61
C GLU A 263 -8.60 -18.21 10.20
N TYR A 264 -8.36 -16.93 9.93
CA TYR A 264 -9.24 -15.84 10.36
C TYR A 264 -10.67 -16.00 9.82
N VAL A 265 -10.82 -16.28 8.52
CA VAL A 265 -12.12 -16.52 7.88
C VAL A 265 -12.81 -17.76 8.45
N LEU A 266 -12.06 -18.85 8.67
CA LEU A 266 -12.61 -20.10 9.20
C LEU A 266 -13.10 -19.94 10.64
N LYS A 267 -12.32 -19.29 11.50
CA LYS A 267 -12.70 -19.02 12.91
C LYS A 267 -13.94 -18.13 13.03
N ARG A 268 -14.16 -17.23 12.07
CA ARG A 268 -15.28 -16.27 12.08
C ARG A 268 -16.42 -16.63 11.13
N SER A 269 -16.41 -17.85 10.60
CA SER A 269 -17.43 -18.36 9.66
C SER A 269 -18.87 -18.34 10.17
N ASN A 270 -19.09 -18.19 11.48
CA ASN A 270 -20.44 -18.12 12.06
C ASN A 270 -20.97 -16.67 12.18
N VAL A 271 -20.17 -15.66 11.84
CA VAL A 271 -20.53 -14.23 11.92
C VAL A 271 -20.88 -13.74 10.52
N VAL A 272 -22.13 -13.30 10.32
CA VAL A 272 -22.59 -12.73 9.04
C VAL A 272 -22.12 -11.27 8.98
N ASP A 273 -20.91 -11.06 8.51
CA ASP A 273 -20.32 -9.74 8.27
C ASP A 273 -19.95 -9.61 6.79
N ILE A 274 -20.35 -8.50 6.16
CA ILE A 274 -20.10 -8.22 4.74
C ILE A 274 -18.59 -8.18 4.48
N SER A 275 -17.78 -7.69 5.42
CA SER A 275 -16.31 -7.67 5.33
C SER A 275 -15.70 -9.07 5.19
N MET A 276 -16.28 -10.06 5.87
CA MET A 276 -15.83 -11.45 5.84
C MET A 276 -16.15 -12.12 4.51
N ASN A 277 -17.25 -11.74 3.87
CA ASN A 277 -17.65 -12.27 2.58
C ASN A 277 -16.66 -11.85 1.48
N ASP A 278 -16.20 -10.59 1.50
CA ASP A 278 -15.22 -10.10 0.52
C ASP A 278 -13.88 -10.82 0.66
N LEU A 279 -13.41 -11.06 1.89
CA LEU A 279 -12.18 -11.83 2.12
C LEU A 279 -12.33 -13.29 1.67
N HIS A 280 -13.44 -13.93 2.06
CA HIS A 280 -13.74 -15.29 1.65
C HIS A 280 -13.76 -15.46 0.12
N ASP A 281 -14.49 -14.59 -0.58
CA ASP A 281 -14.60 -14.64 -2.03
C ASP A 281 -13.28 -14.29 -2.71
N GLY A 282 -12.51 -13.35 -2.15
CA GLY A 282 -11.16 -13.01 -2.58
C GLY A 282 -10.20 -14.21 -2.50
N LEU A 283 -10.20 -14.94 -1.37
CA LEU A 283 -9.38 -16.14 -1.18
C LEU A 283 -9.79 -17.27 -2.13
N LEU A 284 -11.09 -17.51 -2.33
CA LEU A 284 -11.58 -18.50 -3.28
C LEU A 284 -11.14 -18.17 -4.72
N ARG A 285 -11.27 -16.90 -5.11
CA ARG A 285 -10.86 -16.45 -6.45
C ARG A 285 -9.36 -16.57 -6.65
N LEU A 286 -8.57 -16.23 -5.62
CA LEU A 286 -7.12 -16.40 -5.61
C LEU A 286 -6.74 -17.85 -5.86
N LEU A 287 -7.31 -18.78 -5.09
CA LEU A 287 -7.05 -20.21 -5.22
C LEU A 287 -7.44 -20.77 -6.60
N LYS A 288 -8.60 -20.37 -7.12
CA LYS A 288 -9.03 -20.75 -8.48
C LYS A 288 -8.03 -20.25 -9.53
N THR A 289 -7.64 -18.98 -9.44
CA THR A 289 -6.71 -18.35 -10.39
C THR A 289 -5.32 -18.99 -10.31
N TRP A 290 -4.85 -19.33 -9.11
CA TRP A 290 -3.58 -20.03 -8.91
C TRP A 290 -3.57 -21.41 -9.56
N LYS A 291 -4.67 -22.17 -9.40
CA LYS A 291 -4.83 -23.49 -10.02
C LYS A 291 -4.82 -23.43 -11.54
N GLU A 292 -5.53 -22.45 -12.11
CA GLU A 292 -5.61 -22.26 -13.57
C GLU A 292 -4.28 -21.85 -14.21
N LYS A 293 -3.41 -21.16 -13.48
CA LYS A 293 -2.11 -20.68 -13.98
C LYS A 293 -0.96 -21.69 -13.80
N GLU A 294 -1.25 -22.92 -13.37
CA GLU A 294 -0.26 -23.98 -13.14
C GLU A 294 0.94 -23.51 -12.32
N LEU A 295 0.74 -22.58 -11.37
CA LEU A 295 1.80 -22.11 -10.46
C LEU A 295 2.12 -23.07 -9.32
N ILE A 296 1.61 -24.28 -9.46
CA ILE A 296 1.70 -25.39 -8.53
C ILE A 296 3.13 -25.99 -8.43
N PRO A 297 4.08 -25.88 -9.39
CA PRO A 297 5.40 -26.49 -9.26
C PRO A 297 6.26 -25.92 -8.10
N GLU A 298 6.19 -24.62 -7.82
CA GLU A 298 6.98 -24.02 -6.73
C GLU A 298 6.24 -24.01 -5.38
N LEU A 299 4.91 -24.20 -5.40
CA LEU A 299 4.18 -24.70 -4.24
C LEU A 299 4.45 -26.20 -3.99
N THR A 300 5.13 -26.91 -4.92
CA THR A 300 5.65 -28.26 -4.66
C THR A 300 6.95 -28.21 -3.83
N LEU A 301 7.66 -27.07 -3.80
CA LEU A 301 8.76 -26.81 -2.85
C LEU A 301 8.25 -26.48 -1.43
N LEU A 302 6.94 -26.31 -1.24
CA LEU A 302 6.28 -26.35 0.08
C LEU A 302 6.01 -27.79 0.56
N GLY A 303 6.16 -28.78 -0.32
CA GLY A 303 5.89 -30.19 -0.05
C GLY A 303 7.03 -30.97 0.61
N ASN A 304 8.17 -30.32 0.91
CA ASN A 304 9.33 -31.04 1.48
C ASN A 304 9.47 -30.92 3.00
N GLU A 305 8.61 -30.17 3.71
CA GLU A 305 8.79 -30.01 5.17
C GLU A 305 7.58 -30.38 6.06
N ASP A 306 6.34 -30.49 5.57
CA ASP A 306 5.27 -31.17 6.35
C ASP A 306 4.02 -31.54 5.51
N GLU A 307 3.90 -32.80 5.09
CA GLU A 307 2.72 -33.31 4.34
C GLU A 307 1.41 -33.18 5.12
N ALA A 308 1.46 -33.18 6.45
CA ALA A 308 0.28 -33.11 7.31
C ALA A 308 -0.35 -31.70 7.29
N GLU A 309 0.48 -30.66 7.35
CA GLU A 309 0.01 -29.27 7.33
C GLU A 309 -0.62 -28.90 5.98
N TRP A 310 -0.06 -29.42 4.88
CA TRP A 310 -0.64 -29.23 3.55
C TRP A 310 -1.94 -30.01 3.35
N SER A 311 -2.02 -31.23 3.89
CA SER A 311 -3.25 -32.02 3.88
C SER A 311 -4.38 -31.31 4.63
N GLN A 312 -4.07 -30.66 5.76
CA GLN A 312 -5.01 -29.84 6.51
C GLN A 312 -5.43 -28.58 5.71
N ARG A 313 -4.49 -27.86 5.10
CA ARG A 313 -4.80 -26.68 4.28
C ARG A 313 -5.64 -27.03 3.04
N LYS A 314 -5.39 -28.20 2.45
CA LYS A 314 -6.18 -28.75 1.35
C LYS A 314 -7.58 -29.15 1.80
N HIS A 315 -7.73 -29.71 3.01
CA HIS A 315 -9.02 -29.98 3.63
C HIS A 315 -9.80 -28.68 3.91
N ASP A 316 -9.14 -27.66 4.46
CA ASP A 316 -9.73 -26.34 4.72
C ASP A 316 -10.13 -25.63 3.43
N TYR A 317 -9.34 -25.76 2.37
CA TYR A 317 -9.69 -25.35 1.01
C TYR A 317 -10.94 -26.08 0.47
N MET A 318 -11.02 -27.40 0.68
CA MET A 318 -12.19 -28.17 0.28
C MET A 318 -13.43 -27.70 1.04
N ASN A 319 -13.32 -27.36 2.33
CA ASN A 319 -14.41 -26.79 3.12
C ASN A 319 -14.82 -25.37 2.68
N LEU A 320 -13.86 -24.55 2.26
CA LEU A 320 -14.11 -23.22 1.71
C LEU A 320 -14.85 -23.31 0.36
N SER A 321 -14.49 -24.28 -0.49
CA SER A 321 -14.97 -24.42 -1.87
C SER A 321 -16.21 -25.31 -2.05
N SER A 322 -16.48 -26.25 -1.13
CA SER A 322 -17.64 -27.15 -1.16
C SER A 322 -18.95 -26.48 -0.74
N GLY A 323 -18.91 -25.24 -0.24
CA GLY A 323 -20.08 -24.58 0.31
C GLY A 323 -20.63 -25.22 1.59
N THR A 324 -19.91 -26.17 2.19
CA THR A 324 -20.21 -26.67 3.55
C THR A 324 -19.72 -25.74 4.65
N ASN A 325 -19.06 -24.63 4.28
CA ASN A 325 -18.89 -23.50 5.17
C ASN A 325 -20.27 -22.92 5.51
N VAL A 326 -20.60 -22.82 6.79
CA VAL A 326 -21.89 -22.32 7.33
C VAL A 326 -22.30 -20.99 6.68
N ILE A 327 -21.33 -20.18 6.23
CA ILE A 327 -21.53 -18.95 5.45
C ILE A 327 -22.23 -19.20 4.11
N ALA A 328 -21.79 -20.18 3.31
CA ALA A 328 -22.37 -20.44 1.99
C ALA A 328 -23.79 -20.99 2.10
N MET A 329 -24.05 -21.86 3.07
CA MET A 329 -25.41 -22.33 3.39
C MET A 329 -26.31 -21.18 3.89
N ARG A 330 -25.83 -20.33 4.81
CA ARG A 330 -26.61 -19.18 5.31
C ARG A 330 -26.80 -18.08 4.27
N LEU A 331 -25.84 -17.83 3.38
CA LEU A 331 -26.00 -16.89 2.27
C LEU A 331 -27.04 -17.39 1.27
N VAL A 332 -27.13 -18.70 1.03
CA VAL A 332 -28.21 -19.30 0.24
C VAL A 332 -29.56 -19.13 0.95
N GLU A 333 -29.64 -19.33 2.26
CA GLU A 333 -30.85 -19.11 3.06
C GLU A 333 -31.28 -17.63 3.09
N ILE A 334 -30.36 -16.69 3.28
CA ILE A 334 -30.60 -15.24 3.29
C ILE A 334 -31.04 -14.75 1.90
N LYS A 335 -30.41 -15.24 0.83
CA LYS A 335 -30.78 -14.92 -0.55
C LYS A 335 -32.15 -15.50 -0.92
N GLN A 336 -32.53 -16.64 -0.32
CA GLN A 336 -33.87 -17.21 -0.45
C GLN A 336 -34.92 -16.47 0.39
N SER A 337 -34.59 -15.98 1.59
CA SER A 337 -35.50 -15.20 2.43
C SER A 337 -35.78 -13.81 1.85
N LEU A 338 -34.76 -13.13 1.30
CA LEU A 338 -34.91 -11.86 0.57
C LEU A 338 -35.75 -12.02 -0.71
N LYS A 339 -35.59 -13.13 -1.45
CA LYS A 339 -36.47 -13.44 -2.60
C LYS A 339 -37.92 -13.72 -2.21
N ARG A 340 -38.17 -14.19 -0.98
CA ARG A 340 -39.53 -14.39 -0.44
C ARG A 340 -40.13 -13.07 0.06
N SER A 341 -39.33 -12.15 0.60
CA SER A 341 -39.81 -10.83 1.04
C SER A 341 -40.17 -9.90 -0.13
N VAL A 342 -39.49 -10.00 -1.27
CA VAL A 342 -39.81 -9.25 -2.50
C VAL A 342 -41.01 -9.85 -3.27
N LYS A 343 -41.47 -11.06 -2.88
CA LYS A 343 -42.64 -11.74 -3.48
C LYS A 343 -43.91 -11.70 -2.62
N SER A 344 -43.96 -10.84 -1.59
CA SER A 344 -45.25 -10.48 -0.98
C SER A 344 -45.93 -9.45 -1.90
N PRO A 345 -47.06 -9.76 -2.56
CA PRO A 345 -47.84 -8.72 -3.20
C PRO A 345 -48.35 -7.81 -2.10
N ILE A 346 -48.14 -6.51 -2.27
CA ILE A 346 -48.98 -5.50 -1.64
C ILE A 346 -50.41 -5.88 -2.04
N ARG A 347 -51.21 -6.35 -1.06
CA ARG A 347 -52.66 -6.36 -1.22
C ARG A 347 -53.08 -4.89 -1.22
N GLU A 348 -53.31 -4.36 -2.41
CA GLU A 348 -54.19 -3.22 -2.59
C GLU A 348 -55.61 -3.75 -2.31
N ASP A 349 -56.06 -3.57 -1.07
CA ASP A 349 -57.48 -3.70 -0.74
C ASP A 349 -58.12 -2.32 -0.96
N PHE A 350 -59.05 -2.28 -1.92
CA PHE A 350 -60.12 -1.30 -2.05
C PHE A 350 -61.12 -1.42 -0.90
#